data_AF-X1GIJ1-F1
#
_entry.id   AF-X1GIJ1-F1
#
_cell.length_a   1.000
_cell.length_b   1.000
_cell.length_c   1.000
_cell.angle_alpha   90.00
_cell.angle_beta   90.00
_cell.angle_gamma   90.00
#
_symmetry.space_group_name_H-M   'P 1'
#
loop_
_entity.id
_entity.type
_entity.pdbx_description
1 polymer ?
#
loop_
_entity_poly.entity_id
_entity_poly.type
_entity_poly.pdbx_seq_one_letter_code
_entity_poly.pdbx_strand_id
1 'polypeptide(L)'
;MDRRWKINFKKDLTQLRKYTLQMFSGVSLWYRSGFDPVEIKWVVIRDPKGKLRTEAFFSTNITVTAQQIIRWYILRWNIEVTFEELRAHLGV
;
A
#
# COMPACT_ATOMS: atom_id res chain seq x y z
N MET A 1 -17.99 -10.33 3.58
CA MET A 1 -18.38 -9.51 2.41
C MET A 1 -17.19 -9.43 1.44
N ASP A 2 -17.30 -10.14 0.33
CA ASP A 2 -16.27 -10.31 -0.71
C ASP A 2 -16.02 -8.97 -1.46
N ARG A 3 -14.82 -8.41 -1.33
CA ARG A 3 -14.41 -7.16 -2.00
C ARG A 3 -13.20 -7.43 -2.90
N ARG A 4 -13.46 -8.04 -4.07
CA ARG A 4 -12.48 -8.16 -5.17
C ARG A 4 -12.27 -6.78 -5.80
N TRP A 5 -11.03 -6.30 -5.82
CA TRP A 5 -10.66 -5.02 -6.42
C TRP A 5 -9.58 -5.21 -7.50
N LYS A 6 -9.62 -4.38 -8.55
CA LYS A 6 -8.59 -4.36 -9.60
C LYS A 6 -7.66 -3.19 -9.32
N ILE A 7 -6.39 -3.46 -9.01
CA ILE A 7 -5.38 -2.43 -8.78
C ILE A 7 -4.47 -2.42 -10.01
N ASN A 8 -4.31 -1.25 -10.63
CA ASN A 8 -3.38 -1.05 -11.74
C ASN A 8 -2.05 -0.58 -11.16
N PHE A 9 -1.00 -1.40 -11.26
CA PHE A 9 0.36 -0.98 -10.95
C PHE A 9 1.01 -0.44 -12.22
N LYS A 10 1.55 0.78 -12.17
CA LYS A 10 2.34 1.36 -13.26
C LYS A 10 3.82 1.14 -12.89
N LYS A 11 4.47 0.13 -13.49
CA LYS A 11 5.93 -0.06 -13.33
C LYS A 11 6.71 0.02 -14.65
N ASP A 12 6.03 0.15 -15.80
CA ASP A 12 6.74 0.34 -17.07
C ASP A 12 5.80 0.91 -18.16
N LEU A 13 6.30 1.80 -19.02
CA LEU A 13 5.50 2.60 -19.95
C LEU A 13 5.03 1.85 -21.21
N THR A 14 5.28 0.55 -21.32
CA THR A 14 4.95 -0.24 -22.52
C THR A 14 3.85 -1.29 -22.33
N GLN A 15 3.45 -1.64 -21.10
CA GLN A 15 2.35 -2.60 -20.87
C GLN A 15 1.59 -2.39 -19.54
N LEU A 16 0.31 -2.02 -19.61
CA LEU A 16 -0.60 -2.00 -18.46
C LEU A 16 -0.97 -3.43 -18.04
N ARG A 17 -0.20 -4.05 -17.15
CA ARG A 17 -0.59 -5.31 -16.51
C ARG A 17 -1.70 -5.07 -15.48
N LYS A 18 -2.89 -5.57 -15.77
CA LYS A 18 -4.04 -5.56 -14.85
C LYS A 18 -3.93 -6.73 -13.87
N TYR A 19 -3.81 -6.44 -12.57
CA TYR A 19 -3.91 -7.44 -11.51
C TYR A 19 -5.24 -7.31 -10.78
N THR A 20 -5.89 -8.44 -10.51
CA THR A 20 -7.07 -8.50 -9.64
C THR A 20 -6.61 -8.97 -8.27
N LEU A 21 -6.75 -8.11 -7.27
CA LEU A 21 -6.27 -8.35 -5.91
C LEU A 21 -7.46 -8.35 -4.94
N GLN A 22 -7.34 -9.14 -3.89
CA GLN A 22 -8.24 -9.11 -2.76
C GLN A 22 -7.75 -8.06 -1.77
N MET A 23 -8.67 -7.23 -1.29
CA MET A 23 -8.38 -6.20 -0.30
C MET A 23 -9.20 -6.44 0.95
N PHE A 24 -8.51 -6.52 2.08
CA PHE A 24 -9.09 -6.64 3.42
C PHE A 24 -8.71 -5.40 4.22
N SER A 25 -9.58 -4.97 5.12
CA SER A 25 -9.31 -3.80 5.96
C SER A 25 -10.07 -3.89 7.26
N GLY A 26 -9.49 -3.37 8.33
CA GLY A 26 -10.13 -3.25 9.63
C GLY A 26 -9.46 -2.20 10.48
N VAL A 27 -9.99 -2.00 11.68
CA VAL A 27 -9.38 -1.20 12.74
C VAL A 27 -9.04 -2.14 13.88
N SER A 28 -7.85 -1.99 14.44
CA SER A 28 -7.37 -2.77 15.59
C SER A 28 -6.61 -1.85 16.54
N LEU A 29 -6.48 -2.25 17.80
CA LEU A 29 -5.61 -1.55 18.75
C LEU A 29 -4.16 -1.98 18.54
N TRP A 30 -3.27 -1.01 18.40
CA TRP A 30 -1.84 -1.19 18.41
C TRP A 30 -1.33 -1.07 19.83
N TYR A 31 -0.93 -2.20 20.41
CA TYR A 31 -0.44 -2.26 21.78
C TYR A 31 1.09 -2.15 21.83
N ARG A 32 1.60 -1.32 22.74
CA ARG A 32 3.00 -1.33 23.19
C ARG A 32 3.03 -1.19 24.71
N SER A 33 3.88 -1.98 25.37
CA SER A 33 4.04 -1.92 26.83
C SER A 33 4.41 -0.51 27.29
N GLY A 34 3.70 0.00 28.30
CA GLY A 34 3.92 1.34 28.84
C GLY A 34 3.27 2.49 28.06
N PHE A 35 2.48 2.21 27.03
CA PHE A 35 1.73 3.22 26.26
C PHE A 35 0.26 2.82 26.13
N ASP A 36 -0.62 3.82 26.12
CA ASP A 36 -2.04 3.59 25.84
C ASP A 36 -2.22 2.99 24.44
N PRO A 37 -3.08 1.97 24.27
CA PRO A 37 -3.34 1.37 22.97
C PRO A 37 -3.91 2.41 22.01
N VAL A 38 -3.34 2.48 20.80
CA VAL A 38 -3.79 3.42 19.77
C VAL A 38 -4.52 2.66 18.67
N GLU A 39 -5.68 3.16 18.25
CA GLU A 39 -6.37 2.59 17.10
C GLU A 39 -5.55 2.77 15.82
N ILE A 40 -5.40 1.68 15.07
CA ILE A 40 -4.74 1.67 13.78
C ILE A 40 -5.65 1.04 12.73
N LYS A 41 -5.75 1.69 11.58
CA LYS A 41 -6.39 1.10 10.41
C LYS A 41 -5.37 0.30 9.63
N TRP A 42 -5.68 -0.96 9.39
CA TRP A 42 -4.87 -1.84 8.57
C TRP A 42 -5.57 -2.15 7.25
N VAL A 43 -4.78 -2.34 6.20
CA VAL A 43 -5.23 -2.75 4.88
C VAL A 43 -4.29 -3.85 4.39
N VAL A 44 -4.84 -5.00 4.03
CA VAL A 44 -4.08 -6.13 3.47
C VAL A 44 -4.48 -6.34 2.03
N ILE A 45 -3.50 -6.42 1.15
CA ILE A 45 -3.67 -6.76 -0.27
C ILE A 45 -3.08 -8.14 -0.52
N ARG A 46 -3.86 -9.03 -1.12
CA ARG A 46 -3.44 -10.38 -1.49
C ARG A 46 -3.79 -10.68 -2.94
N ASP A 47 -2.85 -11.29 -3.67
CA ASP A 47 -3.18 -11.92 -4.94
C ASP A 47 -3.88 -13.27 -4.69
N PRO A 48 -5.13 -13.47 -5.13
CA PRO A 48 -5.81 -14.75 -4.99
C PRO A 48 -5.08 -15.90 -5.69
N LYS A 49 -4.25 -15.62 -6.71
CA LYS A 49 -3.44 -16.61 -7.43
C LYS A 49 -2.07 -16.84 -6.79
N GLY A 50 -1.71 -16.09 -5.75
CA GLY A 50 -0.44 -16.22 -5.03
C GLY A 50 0.81 -15.87 -5.83
N LYS A 51 0.68 -15.22 -7.00
CA LYS A 51 1.85 -14.83 -7.82
C LYS A 51 2.52 -13.58 -7.29
N LEU A 52 1.77 -12.74 -6.59
CA LEU A 52 2.28 -11.54 -5.93
C LEU A 52 2.33 -11.75 -4.41
N ARG A 53 3.34 -11.14 -3.78
CA ARG A 53 3.47 -11.11 -2.33
C ARG A 53 2.25 -10.43 -1.70
N THR A 54 1.79 -10.99 -0.58
CA THR A 54 0.77 -10.34 0.25
C THR A 54 1.41 -9.22 1.05
N GLU A 55 0.83 -8.03 0.98
CA GLU A 55 1.35 -6.82 1.62
C GLU A 55 0.32 -6.22 2.56
N ALA A 56 0.80 -5.64 3.67
CA ALA A 56 -0.02 -4.98 4.68
C ALA A 56 0.41 -3.52 4.85
N PHE A 57 -0.58 -2.65 4.94
CA PHE A 57 -0.42 -1.20 5.05
C PHE A 57 -1.18 -0.68 6.26
N PHE A 58 -0.65 0.35 6.89
CA PHE A 58 -1.19 0.91 8.13
C PHE A 58 -1.40 2.42 8.02
N SER A 59 -2.40 2.92 8.74
CA SER A 59 -2.72 4.35 8.88
C SER A 59 -3.21 4.63 10.29
N THR A 60 -2.70 5.70 10.91
CA THR A 60 -3.20 6.23 12.18
C THR A 60 -4.52 6.97 12.02
N ASN A 61 -4.83 7.48 10.82
CA ASN A 61 -6.14 8.05 10.54
C ASN A 61 -7.12 6.93 10.14
N ILE A 62 -8.04 6.60 11.06
CA ILE A 62 -9.01 5.52 10.90
C ILE A 62 -10.18 5.83 9.96
N THR A 63 -10.40 7.11 9.66
CA THR A 63 -11.51 7.56 8.80
C THR A 63 -11.19 7.40 7.31
N VAL A 64 -9.90 7.31 6.96
CA VAL A 64 -9.43 7.20 5.57
C VAL A 64 -9.84 5.85 4.97
N THR A 65 -10.31 5.84 3.73
CA THR A 65 -10.69 4.60 3.04
C THR A 65 -9.46 3.74 2.72
N ALA A 66 -9.64 2.42 2.68
CA ALA A 66 -8.56 1.49 2.34
C ALA A 66 -7.95 1.82 0.97
N GLN A 67 -8.78 2.18 -0.01
CA GLN A 67 -8.33 2.59 -1.33
C GLN A 67 -7.43 3.82 -1.29
N GLN A 68 -7.77 4.82 -0.47
CA GLN A 68 -6.98 6.04 -0.38
C GLN A 68 -5.62 5.79 0.27
N ILE A 69 -5.56 4.93 1.30
CA ILE A 69 -4.30 4.48 1.90
C ILE A 69 -3.40 3.88 0.81
N ILE A 70 -3.92 2.94 0.03
CA ILE A 70 -3.15 2.29 -1.05
C ILE A 70 -2.72 3.29 -2.12
N ARG A 71 -3.57 4.24 -2.51
CA ARG A 71 -3.21 5.30 -3.46
C ARG A 71 -2.02 6.12 -2.96
N TRP A 72 -2.01 6.50 -1.68
CA TRP A 72 -0.88 7.23 -1.11
C TRP A 72 0.41 6.41 -1.14
N TYR A 73 0.35 5.10 -0.84
CA TYR A 73 1.52 4.23 -0.93
C TYR A 73 2.04 4.08 -2.37
N ILE A 74 1.14 3.93 -3.36
CA ILE A 74 1.52 3.90 -4.79
C ILE A 74 2.18 5.21 -5.22
N LEU A 75 1.65 6.36 -4.77
CA LEU A 75 2.24 7.66 -5.08
C LEU A 75 3.60 7.84 -4.43
N ARG A 76 3.82 7.32 -3.22
CA ARG A 76 5.13 7.39 -2.56
C ARG A 76 6.22 6.62 -3.32
N TRP A 77 5.89 5.49 -3.94
CA TRP A 77 6.86 4.75 -4.76
C TRP A 77 7.39 5.57 -5.95
N ASN A 78 6.61 6.55 -6.47
CA ASN A 78 7.11 7.49 -7.48
C ASN A 78 8.14 8.50 -6.93
N ILE A 79 8.12 8.78 -5.62
CA ILE A 79 9.08 9.71 -5.00
C ILE A 79 10.44 9.02 -4.82
N GLU A 80 10.47 7.73 -4.47
CA GLU A 80 11.72 6.98 -4.30
C GLU A 80 12.50 6.85 -5.63
N VAL A 81 11.82 6.66 -6.77
CA VAL A 81 12.49 6.64 -8.10
C VAL A 81 13.04 8.00 -8.53
N THR A 82 12.41 9.10 -8.10
CA THR A 82 12.95 10.44 -8.41
C THR A 82 14.22 10.73 -7.62
N PHE A 83 14.36 10.22 -6.38
CA PHE A 83 15.61 10.35 -5.62
C PHE A 83 16.74 9.47 -6.16
N GLU A 84 16.45 8.30 -6.71
CA GLU A 84 17.48 7.49 -7.40
C GLU A 84 18.00 8.18 -8.66
N GLU A 85 17.11 8.74 -9.50
CA GLU A 85 17.52 9.52 -10.66
C GLU A 85 18.26 10.82 -10.27
N LEU A 86 17.83 11.48 -9.19
CA LEU A 86 18.49 12.67 -8.66
C LEU A 86 19.92 12.34 -8.17
N ARG A 87 20.14 11.22 -7.50
CA ARG A 87 21.49 10.75 -7.10
C ARG A 87 22.35 10.41 -8.32
N ALA A 88 21.79 9.77 -9.33
CA ALA A 88 22.50 9.44 -10.56
C ALA A 88 22.91 10.69 -11.36
N HIS A 89 22.11 11.76 -11.36
CA HIS A 89 22.42 12.99 -12.09
C HIS A 89 23.20 14.05 -11.29
N LEU A 90 23.10 14.06 -9.95
CA LEU A 90 23.78 15.05 -9.10
C LEU A 90 24.96 14.49 -8.28
N GLY A 91 25.27 13.19 -8.40
CA GLY A 91 26.48 12.61 -7.82
C GLY A 91 26.54 12.64 -6.29
N VAL A 92 25.44 12.26 -5.62
CA VAL A 92 25.41 11.98 -4.16
C VAL A 92 25.11 10.51 -3.93
#